data_AF-A0A2R4LY40-F1
#
_entry.id   AF-A0A2R4LY40-F1
#
_cell.length_a   1.000
_cell.length_b   1.000
_cell.length_c   1.000
_cell.angle_alpha   90.00
_cell.angle_beta   90.00
_cell.angle_gamma   90.00
#
_symmetry.space_group_name_H-M   'P 1'
#
loop_
_entity.id
_entity.type
_entity.pdbx_description
1 polymer ?
#
loop_
_entity_poly.entity_id
_entity_poly.type
_entity_poly.pdbx_seq_one_letter_code
_entity_poly.pdbx_strand_id
1 'polypeptide(L)'
;MSQTLADDLPDGSGTKALRVWLKSSGYARRLLLGESGDPWADGAAKYLSFFSQARGLLRADVAEVDLGDLFRSWVHRHPALRADMASKKRVTYPLRRMLEEEGPRQLLDEVTEAVAANLQAQVPMVLVMPAPGAWLAEAQQMVDRPAEVDDDAVEDAAMYMADFLRCVSARPVGGLLVEEGASPGPASRYSPILNAAKHYRWAVVGRDVSPESAAVFDATIGTDASAQGRDVSLDLFGQGTLPDIGAGQFAFAEIPVGHAPEAVLDAIAQLRG
;
A
#
# COMPACT_ATOMS: atom_id res chain seq x y z
N MET A 1 -17.50 -5.90 14.33
CA MET A 1 -16.45 -6.76 13.77
C MET A 1 -15.96 -6.08 12.51
N SER A 2 -14.65 -5.96 12.29
CA SER A 2 -14.12 -5.35 11.06
C SER A 2 -14.37 -6.27 9.87
N GLN A 3 -14.65 -5.70 8.70
CA GLN A 3 -14.58 -6.45 7.45
C GLN A 3 -13.11 -6.79 7.18
N THR A 4 -12.82 -8.04 6.88
CA THR A 4 -11.47 -8.51 6.58
C THR A 4 -11.29 -8.58 5.06
N LEU A 5 -10.09 -8.30 4.56
CA LEU A 5 -9.84 -8.39 3.12
C LEU A 5 -9.97 -9.84 2.64
N ALA A 6 -9.60 -10.82 3.47
CA ALA A 6 -9.73 -12.25 3.14
C ALA A 6 -11.18 -12.66 2.81
N ASP A 7 -12.16 -12.07 3.50
CA ASP A 7 -13.58 -12.37 3.26
C ASP A 7 -14.06 -11.80 1.93
N ASP A 8 -13.44 -10.73 1.44
CA ASP A 8 -13.82 -10.01 0.22
C ASP A 8 -13.04 -10.46 -1.02
N LEU A 9 -11.87 -11.11 -0.86
CA LEU A 9 -11.08 -11.63 -1.98
C LEU A 9 -11.87 -12.65 -2.81
N PRO A 10 -11.89 -12.52 -4.16
CA PRO A 10 -12.57 -13.46 -5.04
C PRO A 10 -12.11 -14.91 -4.88
N ASP A 11 -13.06 -15.84 -4.86
CA ASP A 11 -12.83 -17.30 -4.75
C ASP A 11 -13.50 -18.10 -5.88
N GLY A 12 -14.01 -17.41 -6.91
CA GLY A 12 -14.75 -18.01 -8.03
C GLY A 12 -16.24 -18.25 -7.77
N SER A 13 -16.73 -18.04 -6.53
CA SER A 13 -18.15 -18.21 -6.21
C SER A 13 -19.06 -17.09 -6.75
N GLY A 14 -18.47 -15.94 -7.11
CA GLY A 14 -19.21 -14.72 -7.49
C GLY A 14 -19.93 -14.03 -6.33
N THR A 15 -19.74 -14.47 -5.08
CA THR A 15 -20.39 -13.90 -3.87
C THR A 15 -19.53 -12.88 -3.14
N LYS A 16 -18.28 -12.73 -3.58
CA LYS A 16 -17.25 -11.89 -2.97
C LYS A 16 -17.44 -10.43 -3.33
N ALA A 17 -17.13 -9.54 -2.38
CA ALA A 17 -17.45 -8.11 -2.49
C ALA A 17 -16.42 -7.32 -3.31
N LEU A 18 -15.15 -7.74 -3.31
CA LEU A 18 -14.09 -7.02 -4.02
C LEU A 18 -14.21 -7.21 -5.53
N ARG A 19 -14.50 -6.11 -6.25
CA ARG A 19 -14.51 -6.09 -7.72
C ARG A 19 -13.48 -5.12 -8.28
N VAL A 20 -13.31 -3.97 -7.64
CA VAL A 20 -12.40 -2.91 -8.08
C VAL A 20 -11.55 -2.40 -6.92
N TRP A 21 -10.24 -2.60 -7.04
CA TRP A 21 -9.23 -1.98 -6.17
C TRP A 21 -8.61 -0.79 -6.90
N LEU A 22 -8.72 0.42 -6.35
CA LEU A 22 -8.14 1.63 -6.94
C LEU A 22 -6.98 2.16 -6.09
N LYS A 23 -5.76 2.16 -6.66
CA LYS A 23 -4.64 2.89 -6.09
C LYS A 23 -4.73 4.35 -6.51
N SER A 24 -5.08 5.21 -5.56
CA SER A 24 -5.56 6.57 -5.90
C SER A 24 -4.97 7.70 -5.06
N SER A 25 -4.13 7.38 -4.07
CA SER A 25 -3.58 8.35 -3.11
C SER A 25 -2.87 9.54 -3.80
N GLY A 26 -2.01 9.28 -4.77
CA GLY A 26 -1.27 10.31 -5.52
C GLY A 26 -2.18 11.23 -6.35
N TYR A 27 -3.15 10.64 -7.06
CA TYR A 27 -4.14 11.40 -7.82
C TYR A 27 -5.01 12.26 -6.91
N ALA A 28 -5.57 11.67 -5.85
CA ALA A 28 -6.44 12.37 -4.90
C ALA A 28 -5.70 13.50 -4.19
N ARG A 29 -4.42 13.31 -3.84
CA ARG A 29 -3.57 14.36 -3.27
C ARG A 29 -3.51 15.57 -4.18
N ARG A 30 -3.11 15.38 -5.43
CA ARG A 30 -2.98 16.50 -6.39
C ARG A 30 -4.31 17.23 -6.53
N LEU A 31 -5.40 16.48 -6.65
CA LEU A 31 -6.72 17.06 -6.87
C LEU A 31 -7.24 17.85 -5.66
N LEU A 32 -7.10 17.30 -4.46
CA LEU A 32 -7.73 17.84 -3.24
C LEU A 32 -6.84 18.81 -2.47
N LEU A 33 -5.52 18.63 -2.53
CA LEU A 33 -4.53 19.38 -1.76
C LEU A 33 -3.55 20.17 -2.63
N GLY A 34 -3.58 19.99 -3.96
CA GLY A 34 -2.63 20.60 -4.89
C GLY A 34 -1.32 19.81 -5.02
N GLU A 35 -0.43 20.26 -5.91
CA GLU A 35 0.82 19.55 -6.24
C GLU A 35 1.78 19.40 -5.06
N SER A 36 1.79 20.37 -4.14
CA SER A 36 2.63 20.36 -2.94
C SER A 36 1.86 19.98 -1.67
N GLY A 37 0.62 19.52 -1.81
CA GLY A 37 -0.24 19.19 -0.67
C GLY A 37 0.24 17.94 0.05
N ASP A 38 0.33 18.00 1.38
CA ASP A 38 0.71 16.86 2.23
C ASP A 38 -0.46 16.47 3.15
N PRO A 39 -1.08 15.29 2.96
CA PRO A 39 -2.18 14.85 3.82
C PRO A 39 -1.75 14.52 5.25
N TRP A 40 -0.44 14.33 5.50
CA TRP A 40 0.11 13.93 6.80
C TRP A 40 0.64 15.09 7.65
N ALA A 41 0.74 16.30 7.09
CA ALA A 41 1.42 17.43 7.74
C ALA A 41 0.72 17.91 9.04
N ASP A 42 -0.62 17.83 9.09
CA ASP A 42 -1.44 18.40 10.18
C ASP A 42 -2.18 17.32 11.00
N GLY A 43 -1.57 16.13 11.12
CA GLY A 43 -2.07 15.05 11.98
C GLY A 43 -3.28 14.28 11.42
N ALA A 44 -3.85 13.42 12.27
CA ALA A 44 -4.88 12.46 11.84
C ALA A 44 -6.18 13.11 11.35
N ALA A 45 -6.56 14.26 11.89
CA ALA A 45 -7.77 14.98 11.46
C ALA A 45 -7.67 15.47 10.01
N LYS A 46 -6.50 16.01 9.61
CA LYS A 46 -6.26 16.44 8.23
C LYS A 46 -6.24 15.26 7.28
N TYR A 47 -5.58 14.18 7.67
CA TYR A 47 -5.58 12.95 6.89
C TYR A 47 -6.99 12.40 6.70
N LEU A 48 -7.80 12.35 7.76
CA LEU A 48 -9.19 11.88 7.69
C LEU A 48 -10.04 12.74 6.74
N SER A 49 -9.87 14.06 6.80
CA SER A 49 -10.56 14.99 5.89
C SER A 49 -10.19 14.73 4.43
N PHE A 50 -8.91 14.52 4.14
CA PHE A 50 -8.42 14.13 2.82
C PHE A 50 -9.00 12.76 2.39
N PHE A 51 -8.88 11.76 3.25
CA PHE A 51 -9.32 10.38 3.01
C PHE A 51 -10.81 10.30 2.68
N SER A 52 -11.65 10.96 3.50
CA SER A 52 -13.11 10.96 3.31
C SER A 52 -13.53 11.62 1.99
N GLN A 53 -12.86 12.70 1.59
CA GLN A 53 -13.09 13.35 0.29
C GLN A 53 -12.67 12.45 -0.88
N ALA A 54 -11.49 11.84 -0.80
CA ALA A 54 -11.01 10.91 -1.82
C ALA A 54 -11.96 9.71 -2.01
N ARG A 55 -12.41 9.11 -0.90
CA ARG A 55 -13.38 8.01 -0.92
C ARG A 55 -14.74 8.44 -1.48
N GLY A 56 -15.21 9.64 -1.14
CA GLY A 56 -16.46 10.18 -1.67
C GLY A 56 -16.44 10.32 -3.20
N LEU A 57 -15.29 10.67 -3.76
CA LEU A 57 -15.08 10.83 -5.21
C LEU A 57 -14.96 9.48 -5.93
N LEU A 58 -14.12 8.57 -5.42
CA LEU A 58 -13.69 7.39 -6.17
C LEU A 58 -14.43 6.11 -5.78
N ARG A 59 -14.94 6.02 -4.55
CA ARG A 59 -15.72 4.89 -4.00
C ARG A 59 -15.07 3.50 -4.17
N ALA A 60 -13.75 3.41 -4.02
CA ALA A 60 -13.04 2.13 -4.13
C ALA A 60 -13.58 1.08 -3.14
N ASP A 61 -13.52 -0.20 -3.52
CA ASP A 61 -13.96 -1.32 -2.67
C ASP A 61 -12.97 -1.60 -1.53
N VAL A 62 -11.79 -0.98 -1.57
CA VAL A 62 -10.73 -1.07 -0.57
C VAL A 62 -10.33 0.33 -0.11
N ALA A 63 -10.10 0.48 1.19
CA ALA A 63 -9.61 1.71 1.79
C ALA A 63 -8.10 1.63 2.03
N GLU A 64 -7.31 2.31 1.21
CA GLU A 64 -5.85 2.31 1.32
C GLU A 64 -5.33 3.34 2.33
N VAL A 65 -4.33 2.93 3.13
CA VAL A 65 -3.48 3.81 3.92
C VAL A 65 -2.03 3.55 3.52
N ASP A 66 -1.42 4.49 2.79
CA ASP A 66 -0.08 4.35 2.20
C ASP A 66 1.02 4.67 3.21
N LEU A 67 1.71 3.63 3.69
CA LEU A 67 2.77 3.74 4.69
C LEU A 67 4.07 4.29 4.09
N GLY A 68 4.38 3.96 2.83
CA GLY A 68 5.57 4.48 2.17
C GLY A 68 5.48 5.99 2.00
N ASP A 69 4.30 6.47 1.64
CA ASP A 69 4.00 7.90 1.53
C ASP A 69 4.00 8.64 2.88
N LEU A 70 3.47 8.04 3.95
CA LEU A 70 3.60 8.57 5.32
C LEU A 70 5.07 8.84 5.66
N PHE A 71 5.95 7.86 5.44
CA PHE A 71 7.37 8.01 5.78
C PHE A 71 8.11 8.98 4.85
N ARG A 72 7.79 9.03 3.56
CA ARG A 72 8.31 10.06 2.64
C ARG A 72 7.96 11.47 3.13
N SER A 73 6.69 11.71 3.46
CA SER A 73 6.24 12.98 4.06
C SER A 73 6.99 13.27 5.36
N TRP A 74 7.08 12.28 6.25
CA TRP A 74 7.69 12.47 7.56
C TRP A 74 9.17 12.85 7.45
N VAL A 75 9.96 12.08 6.68
CA VAL A 75 11.40 12.34 6.48
C VAL A 75 11.62 13.71 5.81
N HIS A 76 10.77 14.09 4.84
CA HIS A 76 10.84 15.40 4.21
C HIS A 76 10.66 16.56 5.20
N ARG A 77 9.71 16.43 6.14
CA ARG A 77 9.42 17.45 7.16
C ARG A 77 10.41 17.44 8.33
N HIS A 78 11.16 16.35 8.52
CA HIS A 78 12.07 16.16 9.66
C HIS A 78 13.52 15.91 9.20
N PRO A 79 14.26 16.95 8.77
CA PRO A 79 15.62 16.80 8.26
C PRO A 79 16.60 16.24 9.30
N ALA A 80 16.32 16.40 10.60
CA ALA A 80 17.10 15.77 11.66
C ALA A 80 17.01 14.23 11.61
N LEU A 81 15.84 13.66 11.35
CA LEU A 81 15.68 12.22 11.16
C LEU A 81 16.46 11.74 9.94
N ARG A 82 16.42 12.49 8.82
CA ARG A 82 17.22 12.18 7.63
C ARG A 82 18.71 12.13 7.95
N ALA A 83 19.22 13.06 8.75
CA ALA A 83 20.61 13.05 9.21
C ALA A 83 20.91 11.84 10.11
N ASP A 84 20.00 11.51 11.03
CA ASP A 84 20.12 10.35 11.91
C ASP A 84 20.14 9.03 11.14
N MET A 85 19.27 8.87 10.13
CA MET A 85 19.24 7.72 9.22
C MET A 85 20.61 7.53 8.52
N ALA A 86 21.33 8.61 8.26
CA ALA A 86 22.65 8.60 7.63
C ALA A 86 23.81 8.32 8.62
N SER A 87 23.55 8.24 9.93
CA SER A 87 24.60 8.23 10.96
C SER A 87 25.44 6.95 11.03
N LYS A 88 24.92 5.80 10.57
CA LYS A 88 25.67 4.53 10.53
C LYS A 88 25.79 3.97 9.13
N LYS A 89 26.89 3.27 8.86
CA LYS A 89 27.23 2.74 7.52
C LYS A 89 26.44 1.48 7.12
N ARG A 90 25.90 0.71 8.06
CA ARG A 90 25.21 -0.55 7.75
C ARG A 90 24.04 -0.31 6.78
N VAL A 91 23.95 -1.13 5.72
CA VAL A 91 22.98 -0.97 4.62
C VAL A 91 21.53 -0.89 5.11
N THR A 92 21.17 -1.71 6.11
CA THR A 92 19.80 -1.76 6.67
C THR A 92 19.50 -0.67 7.69
N TYR A 93 20.48 0.14 8.09
CA TYR A 93 20.31 1.11 9.16
C TYR A 93 19.34 2.25 8.84
N PRO A 94 19.36 2.87 7.63
CA PRO A 94 18.41 3.94 7.29
C PRO A 94 16.95 3.51 7.46
N LEU A 95 16.58 2.35 6.90
CA LEU A 95 15.23 1.79 7.02
C LEU A 95 14.87 1.52 8.49
N ARG A 96 15.75 0.85 9.23
CA ARG A 96 15.53 0.56 10.66
C ARG A 96 15.30 1.85 11.44
N ARG A 97 16.18 2.85 11.32
CA ARG A 97 16.09 4.11 12.07
C ARG A 97 14.82 4.88 11.72
N MET A 98 14.45 4.90 10.43
CA MET A 98 13.21 5.51 9.95
C MET A 98 11.99 4.85 10.61
N LEU A 99 11.90 3.51 10.54
CA LEU A 99 10.79 2.75 11.11
C LEU A 99 10.74 2.77 12.64
N GLU A 100 11.86 3.03 13.33
CA GLU A 100 11.92 3.22 14.80
C GLU A 100 11.42 4.61 15.26
N GLU A 101 11.20 5.55 14.35
CA GLU A 101 10.73 6.90 14.73
C GLU A 101 9.33 6.85 15.36
N GLU A 102 9.19 7.44 16.55
CA GLU A 102 7.94 7.39 17.32
C GLU A 102 6.83 8.22 16.69
N GLY A 103 7.15 9.39 16.13
CA GLY A 103 6.17 10.31 15.53
C GLY A 103 5.30 9.70 14.43
N PRO A 104 5.84 9.07 13.37
CA PRO A 104 5.03 8.43 12.33
C PRO A 104 4.31 7.18 12.85
N ARG A 105 4.85 6.47 13.86
CA ARG A 105 4.13 5.36 14.52
C ARG A 105 2.88 5.85 15.23
N GLN A 106 2.99 6.92 16.02
CA GLN A 106 1.85 7.53 16.70
C GLN A 106 0.84 8.10 15.70
N LEU A 107 1.31 8.81 14.67
CA LEU A 107 0.43 9.36 13.65
C LEU A 107 -0.33 8.25 12.90
N LEU A 108 0.33 7.14 12.57
CA LEU A 108 -0.31 6.00 11.93
C LEU A 108 -1.38 5.37 12.82
N ASP A 109 -1.11 5.22 14.12
CA ASP A 109 -2.08 4.70 15.09
C ASP A 109 -3.33 5.57 15.16
N GLU A 110 -3.16 6.89 15.27
CA GLU A 110 -4.26 7.86 15.28
C GLU A 110 -5.03 7.88 13.95
N VAL A 111 -4.32 7.82 12.81
CA VAL A 111 -4.92 7.79 11.47
C VAL A 111 -5.73 6.52 11.25
N THR A 112 -5.19 5.36 11.59
CA THR A 112 -5.88 4.09 11.40
C THR A 112 -7.11 3.98 12.31
N GLU A 113 -7.06 4.54 13.53
CA GLU A 113 -8.25 4.69 14.37
C GLU A 113 -9.33 5.56 13.72
N ALA A 114 -8.95 6.75 13.25
CA ALA A 114 -9.85 7.71 12.64
C ALA A 114 -10.49 7.17 11.34
N VAL A 115 -9.67 6.55 10.48
CA VAL A 115 -10.11 5.93 9.23
C VAL A 115 -11.06 4.77 9.53
N ALA A 116 -10.70 3.87 10.45
CA ALA A 116 -11.54 2.77 10.84
C ALA A 116 -12.93 3.22 11.33
N ALA A 117 -12.97 4.24 12.18
CA ALA A 117 -14.22 4.82 12.68
C ALA A 117 -15.07 5.41 11.55
N ASN A 118 -14.44 6.02 10.53
CA ASN A 118 -15.12 6.55 9.35
C ASN A 118 -15.66 5.46 8.42
N LEU A 119 -14.93 4.35 8.26
CA LEU A 119 -15.34 3.25 7.38
C LEU A 119 -16.52 2.45 7.93
N GLN A 120 -16.67 2.40 9.26
CA GLN A 120 -17.74 1.64 9.93
C GLN A 120 -17.84 0.17 9.45
N ALA A 121 -16.69 -0.43 9.13
CA ALA A 121 -16.58 -1.79 8.59
C ALA A 121 -17.36 -2.04 7.27
N GLN A 122 -17.54 -1.01 6.43
CA GLN A 122 -18.18 -1.14 5.10
C GLN A 122 -17.24 -1.61 3.99
N VAL A 123 -15.94 -1.37 4.16
CA VAL A 123 -14.87 -1.82 3.27
C VAL A 123 -13.62 -2.15 4.10
N PRO A 124 -12.77 -3.08 3.67
CA PRO A 124 -11.53 -3.40 4.36
C PRO A 124 -10.54 -2.24 4.27
N MET A 125 -9.93 -1.90 5.41
CA MET A 125 -8.78 -1.00 5.46
C MET A 125 -7.51 -1.79 5.17
N VAL A 126 -6.76 -1.40 4.14
CA VAL A 126 -5.51 -2.05 3.74
C VAL A 126 -4.35 -1.08 3.92
N LEU A 127 -3.31 -1.55 4.59
CA LEU A 127 -2.05 -0.81 4.66
C LEU A 127 -1.22 -1.12 3.42
N VAL A 128 -0.85 -0.11 2.67
CA VAL A 128 -0.04 -0.24 1.45
C VAL A 128 1.40 0.10 1.79
N MET A 129 2.34 -0.77 1.41
CA MET A 129 3.75 -0.57 1.71
C MET A 129 4.64 -1.17 0.61
N PRO A 130 5.83 -0.58 0.36
CA PRO A 130 6.80 -1.22 -0.50
C PRO A 130 7.27 -2.55 0.10
N ALA A 131 7.64 -3.49 -0.77
CA ALA A 131 8.29 -4.73 -0.39
C ALA A 131 9.62 -4.47 0.35
N PRO A 132 10.11 -5.40 1.19
CA PRO A 132 11.29 -5.15 2.03
C PRO A 132 12.53 -4.66 1.28
N GLY A 133 12.85 -5.27 0.14
CA GLY A 133 13.96 -4.82 -0.71
C GLY A 133 13.72 -3.43 -1.30
N ALA A 134 12.51 -3.16 -1.77
CA ALA A 134 12.13 -1.87 -2.34
C ALA A 134 12.20 -0.76 -1.29
N TRP A 135 11.65 -0.97 -0.08
CA TRP A 135 11.67 0.04 0.96
C TRP A 135 13.07 0.28 1.52
N LEU A 136 13.89 -0.78 1.58
CA LEU A 136 15.29 -0.67 1.95
C LEU A 136 16.08 0.16 0.93
N ALA A 137 15.88 -0.09 -0.36
CA ALA A 137 16.50 0.72 -1.42
C ALA A 137 16.07 2.18 -1.32
N GLU A 138 14.77 2.43 -1.13
CA GLU A 138 14.22 3.78 -0.98
C GLU A 138 14.81 4.50 0.24
N ALA A 139 14.86 3.86 1.40
CA ALA A 139 15.41 4.46 2.61
C ALA A 139 16.91 4.81 2.48
N GLN A 140 17.68 4.03 1.70
CA GLN A 140 19.07 4.37 1.36
C GLN A 140 19.13 5.60 0.45
N GLN A 141 18.27 5.67 -0.57
CA GLN A 141 18.18 6.83 -1.47
C GLN A 141 17.75 8.10 -0.73
N MET A 142 16.86 8.00 0.26
CA MET A 142 16.46 9.14 1.10
C MET A 142 17.65 9.80 1.81
N VAL A 143 18.75 9.08 2.04
CA VAL A 143 19.99 9.59 2.66
C VAL A 143 21.15 9.67 1.68
N ASP A 144 20.85 9.82 0.39
CA ASP A 144 21.81 9.99 -0.70
C ASP A 144 22.83 8.83 -0.81
N ARG A 145 22.41 7.60 -0.47
CA ARG A 145 23.21 6.38 -0.64
C ARG A 145 22.73 5.58 -1.84
N PRO A 146 23.65 4.90 -2.54
CA PRO A 146 23.25 3.92 -3.55
C PRO A 146 22.43 2.80 -2.88
N ALA A 147 21.47 2.26 -3.63
CA ALA A 147 20.69 1.12 -3.16
C ALA A 147 21.55 -0.14 -3.20
N GLU A 148 21.82 -0.71 -2.02
CA GLU A 148 22.44 -2.02 -1.85
C GLU A 148 21.44 -2.95 -1.16
N VAL A 149 21.02 -3.99 -1.88
CA VAL A 149 19.98 -4.93 -1.44
C VAL A 149 20.44 -6.35 -1.78
N ASP A 150 20.75 -7.13 -0.75
CA ASP A 150 20.98 -8.57 -0.82
C ASP A 150 19.93 -9.33 0.00
N ASP A 151 19.90 -10.66 -0.14
CA ASP A 151 18.91 -11.52 0.52
C ASP A 151 18.88 -11.36 2.05
N ASP A 152 20.04 -11.21 2.68
CA ASP A 152 20.15 -11.07 4.13
C ASP A 152 19.63 -9.70 4.58
N ALA A 153 19.93 -8.64 3.83
CA ALA A 153 19.41 -7.30 4.07
C ALA A 153 17.89 -7.22 3.84
N VAL A 154 17.35 -7.98 2.89
CA VAL A 154 15.90 -8.13 2.66
C VAL A 154 15.22 -8.81 3.86
N GLU A 155 15.81 -9.88 4.40
CA GLU A 155 15.28 -10.56 5.59
C GLU A 155 15.30 -9.64 6.82
N ASP A 156 16.41 -8.94 7.03
CA ASP A 156 16.55 -7.89 8.07
C ASP A 156 15.47 -6.80 7.91
N ALA A 157 15.27 -6.31 6.69
CA ALA A 157 14.25 -5.31 6.38
C ALA A 157 12.85 -5.83 6.72
N ALA A 158 12.54 -7.08 6.37
CA ALA A 158 11.28 -7.72 6.71
C ALA A 158 11.07 -7.80 8.23
N MET A 159 12.13 -8.06 9.01
CA MET A 159 12.08 -8.04 10.48
C MET A 159 11.74 -6.64 11.02
N TYR A 160 12.38 -5.59 10.51
CA TYR A 160 12.10 -4.22 10.96
C TYR A 160 10.67 -3.78 10.60
N MET A 161 10.20 -4.14 9.41
CA MET A 161 8.82 -3.88 8.97
C MET A 161 7.80 -4.62 9.83
N ALA A 162 8.03 -5.90 10.12
CA ALA A 162 7.17 -6.68 10.99
C ALA A 162 7.10 -6.11 12.41
N ASP A 163 8.21 -5.57 12.94
CA ASP A 163 8.20 -4.87 14.22
C ASP A 163 7.38 -3.57 14.17
N PHE A 164 7.57 -2.78 13.12
CA PHE A 164 6.82 -1.55 12.91
C PHE A 164 5.30 -1.79 12.85
N LEU A 165 4.84 -2.82 12.13
CA LEU A 165 3.42 -3.15 12.00
C LEU A 165 2.72 -3.41 13.35
N ARG A 166 3.47 -3.73 14.41
CA ARG A 166 2.91 -3.93 15.76
C ARG A 166 2.20 -2.70 16.29
N CYS A 167 2.60 -1.49 15.88
CA CYS A 167 1.99 -0.24 16.36
C CYS A 167 0.50 -0.15 16.05
N VAL A 168 0.01 -0.83 15.00
CA VAL A 168 -1.39 -0.85 14.59
C VAL A 168 -2.06 -2.21 14.73
N SER A 169 -1.42 -3.15 15.44
CA SER A 169 -1.94 -4.51 15.62
C SER A 169 -3.30 -4.60 16.32
N ALA A 170 -3.64 -3.61 17.16
CA ALA A 170 -4.92 -3.51 17.83
C ALA A 170 -6.01 -2.81 16.99
N ARG A 171 -5.64 -2.27 15.82
CA ARG A 171 -6.54 -1.51 14.94
C ARG A 171 -7.23 -2.48 13.96
N PRO A 172 -8.45 -2.15 13.48
CA PRO A 172 -9.20 -3.00 12.57
C PRO A 172 -8.67 -2.90 11.13
N VAL A 173 -7.41 -3.23 10.94
CA VAL A 173 -6.78 -3.42 9.62
C VAL A 173 -7.30 -4.73 9.04
N GLY A 174 -7.70 -4.70 7.78
CA GLY A 174 -8.23 -5.86 7.05
C GLY A 174 -7.17 -6.61 6.24
N GLY A 175 -6.07 -5.96 5.87
CA GLY A 175 -5.03 -6.55 5.04
C GLY A 175 -3.79 -5.68 4.83
N LEU A 176 -2.80 -6.25 4.16
CA LEU A 176 -1.60 -5.59 3.66
C LEU A 176 -1.54 -5.70 2.14
N LEU A 177 -1.10 -4.63 1.48
CA LEU A 177 -0.62 -4.65 0.10
C LEU A 177 0.89 -4.44 0.13
N VAL A 178 1.63 -5.43 -0.36
CA VAL A 178 3.09 -5.39 -0.47
C VAL A 178 3.46 -5.20 -1.93
N GLU A 179 4.08 -4.08 -2.26
CA GLU A 179 4.39 -3.70 -3.65
C GLU A 179 5.87 -3.88 -3.97
N GLU A 180 6.18 -4.75 -4.93
CA GLU A 180 7.55 -4.92 -5.39
C GLU A 180 8.09 -3.67 -6.08
N GLY A 181 9.42 -3.55 -6.08
CA GLY A 181 10.12 -2.54 -6.88
C GLY A 181 10.31 -2.99 -8.33
N ALA A 182 11.11 -2.23 -9.07
CA ALA A 182 11.46 -2.57 -10.47
C ALA A 182 12.09 -3.97 -10.62
N SER A 183 12.71 -4.49 -9.56
CA SER A 183 13.15 -5.87 -9.46
C SER A 183 12.50 -6.51 -8.23
N PRO A 184 11.62 -7.49 -8.42
CA PRO A 184 11.01 -8.22 -7.31
C PRO A 184 12.07 -8.89 -6.42
N GLY A 185 11.89 -8.78 -5.11
CA GLY A 185 12.76 -9.42 -4.12
C GLY A 185 12.45 -10.91 -3.89
N PRO A 186 13.32 -11.63 -3.17
CA PRO A 186 13.09 -13.03 -2.83
C PRO A 186 12.00 -13.15 -1.75
N ALA A 187 10.75 -13.40 -2.15
CA ALA A 187 9.61 -13.43 -1.22
C ALA A 187 9.73 -14.50 -0.12
N SER A 188 10.58 -15.51 -0.29
CA SER A 188 10.95 -16.48 0.75
C SER A 188 11.50 -15.80 2.02
N ARG A 189 12.11 -14.62 1.88
CA ARG A 189 12.63 -13.80 2.98
C ARG A 189 11.56 -12.95 3.67
N TYR A 190 10.33 -12.90 3.16
CA TYR A 190 9.26 -12.05 3.71
C TYR A 190 8.53 -12.69 4.90
N SER A 191 8.96 -13.88 5.32
CA SER A 191 8.38 -14.64 6.44
C SER A 191 8.06 -13.79 7.69
N PRO A 192 8.91 -12.84 8.15
CA PRO A 192 8.56 -12.00 9.30
C PRO A 192 7.25 -11.21 9.13
N ILE A 193 7.02 -10.61 7.95
CA ILE A 193 5.83 -9.81 7.64
C ILE A 193 4.62 -10.73 7.46
N LEU A 194 4.78 -11.82 6.70
CA LEU A 194 3.70 -12.78 6.45
C LEU A 194 3.21 -13.41 7.76
N ASN A 195 4.13 -13.75 8.67
CA ASN A 195 3.80 -14.28 9.99
C ASN A 195 3.11 -13.24 10.88
N ALA A 196 3.56 -11.98 10.84
CA ALA A 196 2.91 -10.90 11.58
C ALA A 196 1.47 -10.66 11.08
N ALA A 197 1.28 -10.54 9.76
CA ALA A 197 -0.03 -10.39 9.15
C ALA A 197 -0.96 -11.56 9.49
N LYS A 198 -0.48 -12.80 9.37
CA LYS A 198 -1.24 -14.00 9.76
C LYS A 198 -1.64 -13.98 11.23
N HIS A 199 -0.73 -13.57 12.13
CA HIS A 199 -1.03 -13.45 13.55
C HIS A 199 -2.15 -12.43 13.83
N TYR A 200 -2.18 -11.33 13.07
CA TYR A 200 -3.24 -10.31 13.16
C TYR A 200 -4.48 -10.61 12.31
N ARG A 201 -4.46 -11.72 11.55
CA ARG A 201 -5.51 -12.13 10.58
C ARG A 201 -5.71 -11.12 9.45
N TRP A 202 -4.62 -10.50 9.02
CA TRP A 202 -4.58 -9.63 7.85
C TRP A 202 -4.27 -10.48 6.63
N ALA A 203 -5.08 -10.38 5.57
CA ALA A 203 -4.71 -10.94 4.28
C ALA A 203 -3.54 -10.16 3.69
N VAL A 204 -2.62 -10.82 3.01
CA VAL A 204 -1.49 -10.18 2.34
C VAL A 204 -1.62 -10.35 0.84
N VAL A 205 -1.68 -9.23 0.14
CA VAL A 205 -1.70 -9.16 -1.32
C VAL A 205 -0.35 -8.70 -1.82
N GLY A 206 0.26 -9.45 -2.73
CA GLY A 206 1.52 -9.07 -3.39
C GLY A 206 1.27 -8.45 -4.75
N ARG A 207 1.82 -7.26 -5.03
CA ARG A 207 1.76 -6.63 -6.35
C ARG A 207 3.11 -6.72 -7.05
N ASP A 208 3.06 -7.10 -8.33
CA ASP A 208 4.23 -7.28 -9.21
C ASP A 208 5.25 -8.28 -8.66
N VAL A 209 4.77 -9.25 -7.88
CA VAL A 209 5.57 -10.35 -7.35
C VAL A 209 5.96 -11.32 -8.45
N SER A 210 7.10 -11.98 -8.27
CA SER A 210 7.52 -13.02 -9.22
C SER A 210 6.54 -14.21 -9.19
N PRO A 211 6.26 -14.87 -10.32
CA PRO A 211 5.29 -15.97 -10.37
C PRO A 211 5.60 -17.12 -9.41
N GLU A 212 6.87 -17.44 -9.21
CA GLU A 212 7.34 -18.46 -8.27
C GLU A 212 7.09 -18.08 -6.80
N SER A 213 6.94 -16.79 -6.53
CA SER A 213 6.66 -16.24 -5.20
C SER A 213 5.17 -16.10 -4.91
N ALA A 214 4.30 -16.19 -5.92
CA ALA A 214 2.87 -15.91 -5.77
C ALA A 214 2.18 -16.73 -4.65
N ALA A 215 2.62 -17.97 -4.44
CA ALA A 215 2.02 -18.90 -3.47
C ALA A 215 2.18 -18.50 -2.00
N VAL A 216 3.05 -17.54 -1.66
CA VAL A 216 3.22 -17.07 -0.27
C VAL A 216 2.24 -15.97 0.12
N PHE A 217 1.49 -15.43 -0.85
CA PHE A 217 0.49 -14.38 -0.68
C PHE A 217 -0.93 -14.97 -0.75
N ASP A 218 -1.88 -14.31 -0.10
CA ASP A 218 -3.30 -14.71 -0.16
C ASP A 218 -3.91 -14.39 -1.54
N ALA A 219 -3.41 -13.34 -2.19
CA ALA A 219 -3.70 -12.98 -3.57
C ALA A 219 -2.50 -12.24 -4.20
N THR A 220 -2.47 -12.18 -5.53
CA THR A 220 -1.48 -11.38 -6.27
C THR A 220 -2.17 -10.41 -7.24
N ILE A 221 -1.55 -9.25 -7.41
CA ILE A 221 -1.92 -8.23 -8.41
C ILE A 221 -0.82 -8.18 -9.47
N GLY A 222 -1.21 -8.22 -10.74
CA GLY A 222 -0.28 -8.04 -11.86
C GLY A 222 -0.97 -8.15 -13.21
N THR A 223 -0.18 -7.99 -14.28
CA THR A 223 -0.66 -8.07 -15.67
C THR A 223 -0.79 -9.50 -16.19
N ASP A 224 -0.30 -10.51 -15.47
CA ASP A 224 -0.39 -11.93 -15.84
C ASP A 224 -1.79 -12.51 -15.58
N ALA A 225 -2.32 -13.30 -16.53
CA ALA A 225 -3.68 -13.83 -16.47
C ALA A 225 -3.95 -14.75 -15.26
N SER A 226 -2.89 -15.27 -14.63
CA SER A 226 -2.96 -16.07 -13.41
C SER A 226 -3.12 -15.24 -12.13
N ALA A 227 -2.86 -13.92 -12.18
CA ALA A 227 -3.07 -13.04 -11.03
C ALA A 227 -4.56 -12.92 -10.70
N GLN A 228 -4.90 -12.94 -9.41
CA GLN A 228 -6.28 -12.72 -8.98
C GLN A 228 -6.69 -11.27 -9.17
N GLY A 229 -5.80 -10.32 -8.85
CA GLY A 229 -5.94 -8.92 -9.19
C GLY A 229 -5.34 -8.66 -10.57
N ARG A 230 -6.19 -8.35 -11.54
CA ARG A 230 -5.74 -7.97 -12.89
C ARG A 230 -5.38 -6.48 -12.87
N ASP A 231 -4.09 -6.16 -13.00
CA ASP A 231 -3.67 -4.77 -13.18
C ASP A 231 -4.05 -4.30 -14.59
N VAL A 232 -5.04 -3.41 -14.67
CA VAL A 232 -5.58 -2.84 -15.91
C VAL A 232 -5.21 -1.38 -16.09
N SER A 233 -4.28 -0.85 -15.29
CA SER A 233 -3.96 0.59 -15.24
C SER A 233 -3.59 1.15 -16.61
N LEU A 234 -2.71 0.45 -17.34
CA LEU A 234 -2.26 0.87 -18.66
C LEU A 234 -3.39 0.84 -19.69
N ASP A 235 -4.19 -0.23 -19.73
CA ASP A 235 -5.28 -0.37 -20.71
C ASP A 235 -6.39 0.65 -20.43
N LEU A 236 -6.76 0.80 -19.16
CA LEU A 236 -7.84 1.68 -18.72
C LEU A 236 -7.56 3.16 -19.03
N PHE A 237 -6.33 3.61 -18.78
CA PHE A 237 -5.96 5.02 -18.93
C PHE A 237 -5.23 5.33 -20.25
N GLY A 238 -4.83 4.31 -21.00
CA GLY A 238 -4.07 4.42 -22.26
C GLY A 238 -4.88 4.23 -23.54
N GLN A 239 -6.22 4.25 -23.47
CA GLN A 239 -7.13 3.90 -24.59
C GLN A 239 -6.96 2.46 -25.11
N GLY A 240 -6.53 1.54 -24.24
CA GLY A 240 -6.44 0.12 -24.55
C GLY A 240 -7.80 -0.58 -24.44
N THR A 241 -7.83 -1.85 -24.87
CA THR A 241 -8.98 -2.72 -24.60
C THR A 241 -8.80 -3.33 -23.22
N LEU A 242 -9.77 -3.11 -22.33
CA LEU A 242 -9.73 -3.74 -21.00
C LEU A 242 -9.70 -5.27 -21.13
N PRO A 243 -8.80 -5.95 -20.41
CA PRO A 243 -8.81 -7.41 -20.38
C PRO A 243 -10.08 -7.91 -19.67
N ASP A 244 -10.54 -9.09 -20.06
CA ASP A 244 -11.63 -9.76 -19.37
C ASP A 244 -11.24 -10.07 -17.92
N ILE A 245 -12.12 -9.74 -16.98
CA ILE A 245 -11.96 -10.07 -15.56
C ILE A 245 -12.77 -11.33 -15.27
N GLY A 246 -12.07 -12.43 -14.94
CA GLY A 246 -12.70 -13.71 -14.65
C GLY A 246 -13.50 -13.72 -13.33
N ALA A 247 -14.39 -14.71 -13.16
CA ALA A 247 -15.26 -14.85 -11.97
C ALA A 247 -14.51 -15.05 -10.62
N GLY A 248 -13.21 -15.35 -10.67
CA GLY A 248 -12.31 -15.44 -9.51
C GLY A 248 -11.24 -14.33 -9.49
N GLN A 249 -11.48 -13.24 -10.20
CA GLN A 249 -10.55 -12.12 -10.32
C GLN A 249 -11.23 -10.80 -9.96
N PHE A 250 -10.42 -9.79 -9.66
CA PHE A 250 -10.85 -8.40 -9.48
C PHE A 250 -9.99 -7.49 -10.36
N ALA A 251 -10.50 -6.32 -10.71
CA ALA A 251 -9.75 -5.30 -11.41
C ALA A 251 -8.94 -4.47 -10.41
N PHE A 252 -7.65 -4.27 -10.68
CA PHE A 252 -6.81 -3.30 -10.00
C PHE A 252 -6.45 -2.18 -10.98
N ALA A 253 -6.53 -0.93 -10.54
CA ALA A 253 -6.07 0.20 -11.34
C ALA A 253 -5.39 1.26 -10.46
N GLU A 254 -4.17 1.64 -10.85
CA GLU A 254 -3.48 2.82 -10.35
C GLU A 254 -3.83 4.03 -11.19
N ILE A 255 -4.42 5.04 -10.55
CA ILE A 255 -4.88 6.25 -11.23
C ILE A 255 -3.66 7.15 -11.50
N PRO A 256 -3.35 7.48 -12.77
CA PRO A 256 -2.23 8.35 -13.06
C PRO A 256 -2.48 9.74 -12.47
N VAL A 257 -1.49 10.25 -11.74
CA VAL A 257 -1.63 11.48 -10.95
C VAL A 257 -2.14 12.65 -11.80
N GLY A 258 -1.62 12.81 -13.02
CA GLY A 258 -1.91 13.94 -13.91
C GLY A 258 -3.22 13.86 -14.70
N HIS A 259 -4.01 12.80 -14.59
CA HIS A 259 -5.22 12.64 -15.40
C HIS A 259 -6.30 13.68 -15.07
N ALA A 260 -7.13 14.01 -16.07
CA ALA A 260 -8.27 14.91 -15.88
C ALA A 260 -9.39 14.22 -15.09
N PRO A 261 -10.10 14.92 -14.17
CA PRO A 261 -11.11 14.28 -13.33
C PRO A 261 -12.23 13.58 -14.08
N GLU A 262 -12.74 14.18 -15.15
CA GLU A 262 -13.80 13.59 -15.98
C GLU A 262 -13.35 12.26 -16.60
N ALA A 263 -12.13 12.23 -17.17
CA ALA A 263 -11.56 11.02 -17.75
C ALA A 263 -11.34 9.91 -16.70
N VAL A 264 -11.01 10.27 -15.45
CA VAL A 264 -10.89 9.30 -14.36
C VAL A 264 -12.25 8.73 -13.96
N LEU A 265 -13.27 9.57 -13.88
CA LEU A 265 -14.62 9.10 -13.54
C LEU A 265 -15.22 8.21 -14.63
N ASP A 266 -15.00 8.55 -15.91
CA ASP A 266 -15.42 7.73 -17.04
C ASP A 266 -14.73 6.35 -17.04
N ALA A 267 -13.41 6.33 -16.80
CA ALA A 267 -12.65 5.10 -16.65
C ALA A 267 -13.16 4.23 -15.50
N ILE A 268 -13.41 4.82 -14.32
CA ILE A 268 -13.96 4.08 -13.17
C ILE A 268 -15.37 3.56 -13.44
N ALA A 269 -16.19 4.33 -14.17
CA ALA A 269 -17.51 3.87 -14.59
C ALA A 269 -17.41 2.64 -15.51
N GLN A 270 -16.48 2.66 -16.47
CA GLN A 270 -16.22 1.52 -17.36
C GLN A 270 -15.81 0.26 -16.59
N LEU A 271 -15.01 0.38 -15.52
CA LEU A 271 -14.65 -0.76 -14.67
C LEU A 271 -15.83 -1.35 -13.88
N ARG A 272 -16.84 -0.54 -13.58
CA ARG A 272 -17.97 -0.94 -12.72
C ARG A 272 -19.12 -1.59 -13.48
N GLY A 273 -19.20 -1.37 -14.80
CA GLY A 273 -20.32 -1.80 -15.64
C GLY A 273 -21.51 -0.86 -15.54
#